data_AF-A0A0P9I4P8-F1
#
_entry.id   AF-A0A0P9I4P8-F1
#
_cell.length_a   1.000
_cell.length_b   1.000
_cell.length_c   1.000
_cell.angle_alpha   90.00
_cell.angle_beta   90.00
_cell.angle_gamma   90.00
#
_symmetry.space_group_name_H-M   'P 1'
#
loop_
_entity.id
_entity.type
_entity.pdbx_description
1 polymer ?
#
loop_
_entity_poly.entity_id
_entity_poly.type
_entity_poly.pdbx_seq_one_letter_code
_entity_poly.pdbx_strand_id
1 'polypeptide(L)'
;MHEMTATVQEVARNAEEASEAAVTADRQARDGERVVNEAIAQIERLASAVGNSSEAMGALKQESDKIGSVLDVIKSVAEQTNLLALNAAIEAARAGEAGRGFAVVADEVRSLAQRTQKSTEEIEALIARLQSGTQQATTVMDSSRELSTSSVELTRRAGGSLANITKTVSSIQAMNQQIAAAAEEQSATAEEINRSIINVRDVSEQTSAASEETAASSVELARLGNHLQVLVSRFTV
;
A
#
# COMPACT_ATOMS: atom_id res chain seq x y z
N MET A 1 -14.81 -48.32 -1.97
CA MET A 1 -15.55 -47.56 -3.01
C MET A 1 -16.30 -46.38 -2.43
N HIS A 2 -17.14 -46.54 -1.40
CA HIS A 2 -17.75 -45.40 -0.70
C HIS A 2 -16.73 -44.34 -0.23
N GLU A 3 -15.57 -44.77 0.28
CA GLU A 3 -14.49 -43.83 0.64
C GLU A 3 -13.93 -43.07 -0.56
N MET A 4 -13.69 -43.72 -1.71
CA MET A 4 -13.11 -43.06 -2.89
C MET A 4 -14.04 -41.97 -3.45
N THR A 5 -15.34 -42.24 -3.53
CA THR A 5 -16.33 -41.25 -3.97
C THR A 5 -16.47 -40.11 -2.96
N ALA A 6 -16.45 -40.42 -1.66
CA ALA A 6 -16.50 -39.41 -0.60
C ALA A 6 -15.26 -38.49 -0.64
N THR A 7 -14.06 -39.05 -0.83
CA THR A 7 -12.82 -38.25 -0.91
C THR A 7 -12.81 -37.35 -2.14
N VAL A 8 -13.33 -37.82 -3.28
CA VAL A 8 -13.40 -37.02 -4.50
C VAL A 8 -14.39 -35.86 -4.35
N GLN A 9 -15.54 -36.10 -3.73
CA GLN A 9 -16.50 -35.04 -3.40
C GLN A 9 -15.93 -34.02 -2.42
N GLU A 10 -15.12 -34.47 -1.46
CA GLU A 10 -14.44 -33.59 -0.52
C GLU A 10 -13.38 -32.71 -1.22
N VAL A 11 -12.60 -33.27 -2.14
CA VAL A 11 -11.64 -32.51 -2.96
C VAL A 11 -12.33 -31.45 -3.81
N ALA A 12 -13.45 -31.80 -4.47
CA ALA A 12 -14.24 -30.84 -5.25
C ALA A 12 -14.76 -29.68 -4.37
N ARG A 13 -15.30 -30.00 -3.19
CA ARG A 13 -15.80 -29.00 -2.24
C ARG A 13 -14.69 -28.08 -1.74
N ASN A 14 -13.52 -28.63 -1.40
CA ASN A 14 -12.35 -27.86 -0.99
C ASN A 14 -11.85 -26.93 -2.12
N ALA A 15 -11.90 -27.38 -3.38
CA ALA A 15 -11.53 -26.54 -4.52
C ALA A 15 -12.51 -25.37 -4.71
N GLU A 16 -13.81 -25.60 -4.48
CA GLU A 16 -14.84 -24.56 -4.52
C GLU A 16 -14.65 -23.52 -3.41
N GLU A 17 -14.46 -23.96 -2.16
CA GLU A 17 -14.17 -23.07 -1.02
C GLU A 17 -12.89 -22.24 -1.25
N ALA A 18 -11.84 -22.88 -1.77
CA ALA A 18 -10.60 -22.19 -2.11
C ALA A 18 -10.80 -21.16 -3.25
N SER A 19 -11.71 -21.43 -4.20
CA SER A 19 -12.07 -20.49 -5.26
C SER A 19 -12.81 -19.28 -4.71
N GLU A 20 -13.76 -19.46 -3.79
CA GLU A 20 -14.45 -18.35 -3.11
C GLU A 20 -13.49 -17.48 -2.28
N ALA A 21 -12.55 -18.12 -1.57
CA ALA A 21 -11.49 -17.42 -0.85
C ALA A 21 -10.59 -16.62 -1.78
N ALA A 22 -10.23 -17.18 -2.94
CA ALA A 22 -9.47 -16.47 -3.97
C ALA A 22 -10.24 -15.24 -4.50
N VAL A 23 -11.52 -15.38 -4.83
CA VAL A 23 -12.37 -14.24 -5.27
C VAL A 23 -12.41 -13.13 -4.22
N THR A 24 -12.54 -13.51 -2.94
CA THR A 24 -12.53 -12.53 -1.83
C THR A 24 -11.18 -11.82 -1.72
N ALA A 25 -10.07 -12.55 -1.86
CA ALA A 25 -8.72 -11.98 -1.85
C ALA A 25 -8.46 -11.05 -3.05
N ASP A 26 -8.93 -11.38 -4.25
CA ASP A 26 -8.85 -10.52 -5.45
C ASP A 26 -9.58 -9.20 -5.20
N ARG A 27 -10.80 -9.26 -4.66
CA ARG A 27 -11.58 -8.06 -4.32
C ARG A 27 -10.84 -7.18 -3.30
N GLN A 28 -10.31 -7.77 -2.25
CA GLN A 28 -9.55 -7.03 -1.23
C GLN A 28 -8.27 -6.41 -1.80
N ALA A 29 -7.56 -7.10 -2.68
CA ALA A 29 -6.38 -6.59 -3.34
C ALA A 29 -6.70 -5.38 -4.24
N ARG A 30 -7.79 -5.45 -5.02
CA ARG A 30 -8.28 -4.34 -5.86
C ARG A 30 -8.75 -3.14 -5.05
N ASP A 31 -9.46 -3.38 -3.96
CA ASP A 31 -9.84 -2.31 -3.03
C ASP A 31 -8.59 -1.65 -2.42
N GLY A 32 -7.59 -2.45 -2.06
CA GLY A 32 -6.28 -1.96 -1.63
C GLY A 32 -5.60 -1.10 -2.70
N GLU A 33 -5.63 -1.51 -3.97
CA GLU A 33 -5.05 -0.76 -5.08
C GLU A 33 -5.73 0.59 -5.25
N ARG A 34 -7.05 0.65 -5.11
CA ARG A 34 -7.80 1.92 -5.11
C ARG A 34 -7.34 2.84 -3.98
N VAL A 35 -7.21 2.32 -2.76
CA VAL A 35 -6.74 3.09 -1.60
C VAL A 35 -5.31 3.60 -1.80
N VAL A 36 -4.43 2.78 -2.38
CA VAL A 36 -3.07 3.18 -2.75
C VAL A 36 -3.08 4.34 -3.76
N ASN A 37 -3.92 4.27 -4.79
CA ASN A 37 -4.04 5.33 -5.78
C ASN A 37 -4.60 6.63 -5.17
N GLU A 38 -5.57 6.53 -4.27
CA GLU A 38 -6.08 7.68 -3.50
C GLU A 38 -4.99 8.30 -2.62
N ALA A 39 -4.17 7.47 -1.96
CA ALA A 39 -3.05 7.94 -1.16
C ALA A 39 -2.01 8.68 -2.01
N ILE A 40 -1.66 8.16 -3.20
CA ILE A 40 -0.75 8.85 -4.14
C ILE A 40 -1.31 10.23 -4.49
N ALA A 41 -2.58 10.31 -4.87
CA ALA A 41 -3.22 11.58 -5.23
C ALA A 41 -3.23 12.59 -4.05
N GLN A 42 -3.42 12.12 -2.81
CA GLN A 42 -3.34 12.98 -1.64
C GLN A 42 -1.91 13.47 -1.37
N ILE A 43 -0.91 12.60 -1.51
CA ILE A 43 0.50 12.98 -1.31
C ILE A 43 0.94 13.99 -2.39
N GLU A 44 0.51 13.82 -3.64
CA GLU A 44 0.79 14.80 -4.71
C GLU A 44 0.16 16.17 -4.43
N ARG A 45 -1.08 16.20 -3.91
CA ARG A 45 -1.71 17.45 -3.45
C ARG A 45 -0.96 18.07 -2.28
N LEU A 46 -0.48 17.27 -1.33
CA LEU A 46 0.34 17.74 -0.22
C LEU A 46 1.65 18.36 -0.74
N ALA A 47 2.34 17.69 -1.67
CA ALA A 47 3.57 18.20 -2.26
C ALA A 47 3.35 19.54 -2.98
N SER A 48 2.22 19.70 -3.69
CA SER A 48 1.83 20.98 -4.30
C SER A 48 1.56 22.06 -3.26
N ALA A 49 0.82 21.75 -2.18
CA ALA A 49 0.55 22.71 -1.10
C ALA A 49 1.84 23.16 -0.38
N VAL A 50 2.77 22.24 -0.15
CA VAL A 50 4.11 22.53 0.38
C VAL A 50 4.89 23.43 -0.58
N GLY A 51 4.83 23.15 -1.89
CA GLY A 51 5.43 24.00 -2.93
C GLY A 51 4.93 25.44 -2.88
N ASN A 52 3.60 25.63 -2.88
CA ASN A 52 2.99 26.96 -2.77
C ASN A 52 3.39 27.68 -1.48
N SER A 53 3.50 26.94 -0.39
CA SER A 53 3.91 27.51 0.90
C SER A 53 5.38 27.94 0.89
N SER A 54 6.25 27.19 0.21
CA SER A 54 7.67 27.55 0.01
C SER A 54 7.80 28.82 -0.82
N GLU A 55 7.00 28.97 -1.89
CA GLU A 55 6.95 30.22 -2.68
C GLU A 55 6.50 31.41 -1.82
N ALA A 56 5.48 31.24 -0.98
CA ALA A 56 5.01 32.29 -0.07
C ALA A 56 6.09 32.69 0.96
N MET A 57 6.85 31.73 1.49
CA MET A 57 7.99 32.01 2.37
C MET A 57 9.11 32.75 1.63
N GLY A 58 9.38 32.39 0.37
CA GLY A 58 10.33 33.08 -0.50
C GLY A 58 9.93 34.55 -0.74
N ALA A 59 8.65 34.80 -1.00
CA ALA A 59 8.13 36.17 -1.14
C ALA A 59 8.24 36.96 0.17
N LEU A 60 7.89 36.35 1.30
CA LEU A 60 8.01 37.00 2.62
C LEU A 60 9.46 37.35 2.96
N LYS A 61 10.42 36.49 2.60
CA LYS A 61 11.85 36.77 2.73
C LYS A 61 12.25 38.00 1.92
N GLN A 62 11.84 38.08 0.65
CA GLN A 62 12.14 39.24 -0.21
C GLN A 62 11.53 40.54 0.34
N GLU A 63 10.30 40.52 0.83
CA GLU A 63 9.68 41.70 1.43
C GLU A 63 10.39 42.12 2.73
N SER A 64 10.85 41.15 3.52
CA SER A 64 11.64 41.42 4.73
C SER A 64 12.99 42.07 4.41
N ASP A 65 13.66 41.60 3.37
CA ASP A 65 14.92 42.18 2.88
C ASP A 65 14.73 43.63 2.42
N LYS A 66 13.62 43.91 1.71
CA LYS A 66 13.25 45.28 1.34
C LYS A 66 13.00 46.16 2.57
N ILE A 67 12.26 45.67 3.57
CA ILE A 67 12.04 46.43 4.81
C ILE A 67 13.38 46.72 5.51
N GLY A 68 14.30 45.75 5.56
CA GLY A 68 15.65 45.95 6.07
C GLY A 68 16.37 47.13 5.38
N SER A 69 16.34 47.17 4.05
CA SER A 69 16.96 48.27 3.30
C SER A 69 16.32 49.64 3.58
N VAL A 70 15.01 49.69 3.84
CA VAL A 70 14.31 50.94 4.20
C VAL A 70 14.69 51.38 5.62
N LEU A 71 14.84 50.43 6.55
CA LEU A 71 15.28 50.73 7.92
C LEU A 71 16.69 51.30 7.94
N ASP A 72 17.61 50.80 7.10
CA ASP A 72 18.96 51.37 6.96
C ASP A 72 18.92 52.85 6.54
N VAL A 73 18.02 53.21 5.60
CA VAL A 73 17.81 54.60 5.20
C VAL A 73 17.24 55.44 6.35
N ILE A 74 16.23 54.93 7.07
CA ILE A 74 15.63 55.64 8.21
C ILE A 74 16.68 55.87 9.31
N LYS A 75 17.51 54.87 9.61
CA LYS A 75 18.60 54.96 10.57
C LYS A 75 19.60 56.04 10.18
N SER A 76 20.00 56.08 8.91
CA SER A 76 20.87 57.11 8.36
C SER A 76 20.26 58.52 8.47
N VAL A 77 18.96 58.66 8.15
CA VAL A 77 18.25 59.94 8.26
C VAL A 77 18.12 60.39 9.72
N ALA A 78 17.83 59.48 10.65
CA ALA A 78 17.76 59.78 12.08
C ALA A 78 19.12 60.23 12.62
N GLU A 79 20.21 59.58 12.21
CA GLU A 79 21.58 59.95 12.60
C GLU A 79 21.97 61.33 12.05
N GLN A 80 21.67 61.60 10.77
CA GLN A 80 21.88 62.92 10.16
C GLN A 80 21.05 64.00 10.86
N THR A 81 19.79 63.71 11.20
CA THR A 81 18.90 64.63 11.93
C THR A 81 19.44 64.91 13.33
N ASN A 82 19.96 63.90 14.03
CA ASN A 82 20.59 64.04 15.33
C ASN A 82 21.85 64.93 15.26
N LEU A 83 22.68 64.77 14.22
CA LEU A 83 23.85 65.61 13.99
C LEU A 83 23.47 67.06 13.63
N LEU A 84 22.45 67.26 12.79
CA LEU A 84 21.92 68.58 12.44
C LEU A 84 21.38 69.30 13.67
N ALA A 85 20.60 68.60 14.51
CA ALA A 85 20.04 69.13 15.74
C ALA A 85 21.13 69.52 16.74
N LEU A 86 22.19 68.70 16.86
CA LEU A 86 23.35 69.03 17.70
C LEU A 86 24.04 70.31 17.24
N ASN A 87 24.28 70.45 15.93
CA ASN A 87 24.89 71.67 15.38
C ASN A 87 24.00 72.91 15.61
N ALA A 88 22.68 72.78 15.47
CA ALA A 88 21.74 73.84 15.76
C ALA A 88 21.72 74.23 17.24
N ALA A 89 21.80 73.26 18.16
CA ALA A 89 21.88 73.52 19.60
C ALA A 89 23.18 74.26 19.97
N ILE A 90 24.31 73.90 19.35
CA ILE A 90 25.60 74.60 19.53
C ILE A 90 25.50 76.05 19.06
N GLU A 91 24.94 76.31 17.87
CA GLU A 91 24.83 77.67 17.33
C GLU A 91 23.80 78.52 18.11
N ALA A 92 22.72 77.91 18.60
CA ALA A 92 21.75 78.55 19.48
C ALA A 92 22.38 78.97 20.82
N ALA A 93 23.24 78.13 21.41
CA ALA A 93 24.00 78.48 22.61
C ALA A 93 24.97 79.64 22.34
N ARG A 94 25.55 79.70 21.14
CA ARG A 94 26.46 80.77 20.69
C ARG A 94 25.78 82.13 20.54
N ALA A 95 24.50 82.14 20.17
CA ALA A 95 23.66 83.34 20.07
C ALA A 95 23.14 83.88 21.43
N GLY A 96 23.44 83.20 22.55
CA GLY A 96 23.06 83.65 23.89
C GLY A 96 21.55 83.74 24.11
N GLU A 97 21.08 84.82 24.73
CA GLU A 97 19.65 85.02 25.04
C GLU A 97 18.75 85.05 23.79
N ALA A 98 19.26 85.49 22.63
CA ALA A 98 18.51 85.52 21.38
C ALA A 98 18.28 84.11 20.78
N GLY A 99 19.14 83.14 21.10
CA GLY A 99 19.06 81.75 20.61
C GLY A 99 18.25 80.81 21.50
N ARG A 100 17.75 81.28 22.64
CA ARG A 100 17.16 80.44 23.69
C ARG A 100 15.94 79.63 23.21
N GLY A 101 15.09 80.21 22.38
CA GLY A 101 13.95 79.50 21.76
C GLY A 101 14.39 78.44 20.74
N PHE A 102 15.44 78.71 19.96
CA PHE A 102 16.01 77.75 19.01
C PHE A 102 16.71 76.58 19.69
N ALA A 103 17.36 76.81 20.85
CA ALA A 103 18.00 75.75 21.63
C ALA A 103 16.99 74.69 22.09
N VAL A 104 15.81 75.11 22.59
CA VAL A 104 14.74 74.19 23.02
C VAL A 104 14.23 73.34 21.86
N VAL A 105 14.02 73.95 20.68
CA VAL A 105 13.59 73.22 19.48
C VAL A 105 14.68 72.24 19.03
N ALA A 106 15.94 72.64 19.05
CA ALA A 106 17.06 71.76 18.67
C ALA A 106 17.17 70.54 19.60
N ASP A 107 17.02 70.71 20.92
CA ASP A 107 17.02 69.60 21.87
C ASP A 107 15.82 68.65 21.68
N GLU A 108 14.62 69.18 21.37
CA GLU A 108 13.44 68.36 21.08
C GLU A 108 13.61 67.55 19.78
N VAL A 109 14.15 68.16 18.72
CA VAL A 109 14.47 67.47 17.45
C VAL A 109 15.53 66.38 17.69
N ARG A 110 16.53 66.66 18.51
CA ARG A 110 17.57 65.68 18.87
C ARG A 110 16.97 64.49 19.64
N SER A 111 16.12 64.75 20.62
CA SER A 111 15.39 63.71 21.36
C SER A 111 14.53 62.85 20.43
N LEU A 112 13.82 63.47 19.48
CA LEU A 112 13.00 62.77 18.49
C LEU A 112 13.86 61.89 17.56
N ALA A 113 15.02 62.39 17.12
CA ALA A 113 15.96 61.64 16.29
C ALA A 113 16.51 60.41 17.03
N GLN A 114 16.90 60.55 18.30
CA GLN A 114 17.35 59.44 19.15
C GLN A 114 16.24 58.40 19.37
N ARG A 115 15.00 58.84 19.63
CA ARG A 115 13.84 57.94 19.74
C ARG A 115 13.58 57.18 18.43
N THR A 116 13.70 57.86 17.30
CA THR A 116 13.54 57.25 15.97
C THR A 116 14.61 56.18 15.72
N GLN A 117 15.86 56.46 16.06
CA GLN A 117 16.96 55.49 15.93
C GLN A 117 16.72 54.25 16.78
N LYS A 118 16.34 54.43 18.05
CA LYS A 118 16.01 53.31 18.96
C LYS A 118 14.85 52.46 18.42
N SER A 119 13.77 53.08 17.95
CA SER A 119 12.65 52.33 17.36
C SER A 119 13.06 51.60 16.08
N THR A 120 13.96 52.18 15.28
CA THR A 120 14.48 51.55 14.06
C THR A 120 15.30 50.29 14.42
N GLU A 121 16.13 50.34 15.46
CA GLU A 121 16.88 49.17 15.97
C GLU A 121 15.95 48.07 16.51
N GLU A 122 14.87 48.43 17.20
CA GLU A 122 13.87 47.47 17.67
C GLU A 122 13.16 46.76 16.50
N ILE A 123 12.83 47.51 15.43
CA ILE A 123 12.22 46.94 14.22
C ILE A 123 13.25 46.09 13.46
N GLU A 124 14.51 46.51 13.36
CA GLU A 124 15.61 45.75 12.74
C GLU A 124 15.73 44.36 13.39
N ALA A 125 15.68 44.29 14.73
CA ALA A 125 15.68 43.03 15.47
C ALA A 125 14.42 42.16 15.25
N LEU A 126 13.26 42.78 14.98
CA LEU A 126 12.04 42.04 14.60
C LEU A 126 12.16 41.46 13.19
N ILE A 127 12.69 42.24 12.23
CA ILE A 127 12.91 41.79 10.85
C ILE A 127 13.93 40.66 10.79
N ALA A 128 15.04 40.75 11.53
CA ALA A 128 16.02 39.67 11.62
C ALA A 128 15.42 38.36 12.15
N ARG A 129 14.56 38.44 13.17
CA ARG A 129 13.83 37.26 13.68
C ARG A 129 12.85 36.71 12.65
N LEU A 130 12.17 37.58 11.91
CA LEU A 130 11.24 37.17 10.86
C LEU A 130 11.97 36.48 9.70
N GLN A 131 13.09 37.04 9.22
CA GLN A 131 13.96 36.42 8.23
C GLN A 131 14.45 35.04 8.68
N SER A 132 14.94 34.92 9.92
CA SER A 132 15.35 33.63 10.49
C SER A 132 14.21 32.61 10.52
N GLY A 133 13.02 33.03 10.98
CA GLY A 133 11.81 32.21 11.00
C GLY A 133 11.37 31.73 9.62
N THR A 134 11.40 32.62 8.62
CA THR A 134 11.08 32.25 7.22
C THR A 134 12.09 31.27 6.63
N GLN A 135 13.38 31.44 6.93
CA GLN A 135 14.42 30.52 6.47
C GLN A 135 14.24 29.13 7.09
N GLN A 136 13.94 29.05 8.39
CA GLN A 136 13.65 27.78 9.06
C GLN A 136 12.40 27.11 8.48
N ALA A 137 11.33 27.87 8.24
CA ALA A 137 10.11 27.35 7.62
C ALA A 137 10.37 26.80 6.22
N THR A 138 11.18 27.50 5.42
CA THR A 138 11.59 27.05 4.08
C THR A 138 12.34 25.72 4.14
N THR A 139 13.32 25.57 5.04
CA THR A 139 14.05 24.30 5.22
C THR A 139 13.12 23.14 5.58
N VAL A 140 12.13 23.38 6.45
CA VAL A 140 11.14 22.34 6.84
C VAL A 140 10.25 21.98 5.64
N MET A 141 9.86 22.96 4.83
CA MET A 141 9.08 22.74 3.61
C MET A 141 9.85 21.92 2.57
N ASP A 142 11.14 22.21 2.37
CA ASP A 142 11.99 21.45 1.45
C ASP A 142 12.12 19.98 1.89
N SER A 143 12.38 19.75 3.18
CA SER A 143 12.40 18.39 3.74
C SER A 143 11.03 17.68 3.61
N SER A 144 9.93 18.41 3.82
CA SER A 144 8.57 17.87 3.65
C SER A 144 8.28 17.47 2.21
N ARG A 145 8.84 18.20 1.23
CA ARG A 145 8.74 17.89 -0.20
C ARG A 145 9.51 16.62 -0.56
N GLU A 146 10.72 16.45 -0.01
CA GLU A 146 11.50 15.22 -0.19
C GLU A 146 10.78 14.00 0.41
N LEU A 147 10.26 14.14 1.64
CA LEU A 147 9.45 13.12 2.31
C LEU A 147 8.20 12.75 1.51
N SER A 148 7.50 13.73 0.94
CA SER A 148 6.35 13.48 0.08
C SER A 148 6.74 12.70 -1.18
N THR A 149 7.87 13.03 -1.80
CA THR A 149 8.38 12.33 -2.98
C THR A 149 8.72 10.87 -2.67
N SER A 150 9.43 10.63 -1.56
CA SER A 150 9.75 9.28 -1.08
C SER A 150 8.49 8.49 -0.72
N SER A 151 7.49 9.14 -0.13
CA SER A 151 6.19 8.53 0.20
C SER A 151 5.46 8.06 -1.05
N VAL A 152 5.44 8.86 -2.13
CA VAL A 152 4.87 8.44 -3.42
C VAL A 152 5.57 7.19 -3.95
N GLU A 153 6.90 7.12 -3.88
CA GLU A 153 7.65 5.95 -4.33
C GLU A 153 7.28 4.69 -3.53
N LEU A 154 7.26 4.78 -2.21
CA LEU A 154 6.88 3.68 -1.31
C LEU A 154 5.44 3.23 -1.58
N THR A 155 4.51 4.16 -1.74
CA THR A 155 3.11 3.86 -2.04
C THR A 155 2.96 3.19 -3.41
N ARG A 156 3.70 3.63 -4.44
CA ARG A 156 3.74 2.95 -5.74
C ARG A 156 4.26 1.52 -5.65
N ARG A 157 5.30 1.28 -4.84
CA ARG A 157 5.80 -0.08 -4.58
C ARG A 157 4.74 -0.95 -3.91
N ALA A 158 3.99 -0.41 -2.94
CA ALA A 158 2.86 -1.11 -2.33
C ALA A 158 1.78 -1.47 -3.36
N GLY A 159 1.44 -0.54 -4.27
CA GLY A 159 0.53 -0.80 -5.39
C GLY A 159 1.01 -1.94 -6.29
N GLY A 160 2.30 -1.96 -6.63
CA GLY A 160 2.91 -3.06 -7.40
C GLY A 160 2.79 -4.43 -6.69
N SER A 161 2.96 -4.46 -5.37
CA SER A 161 2.75 -5.69 -4.58
C SER A 161 1.30 -6.17 -4.62
N LEU A 162 0.32 -5.27 -4.55
CA LEU A 162 -1.11 -5.61 -4.67
C LEU A 162 -1.46 -6.14 -6.06
N ALA A 163 -0.88 -5.56 -7.12
CA ALA A 163 -1.02 -6.09 -8.48
C ALA A 163 -0.45 -7.52 -8.61
N ASN A 164 0.70 -7.80 -7.98
CA ASN A 164 1.26 -9.15 -7.94
C ASN A 164 0.38 -10.14 -7.16
N ILE A 165 -0.24 -9.70 -6.06
CA ILE A 165 -1.21 -10.50 -5.30
C ILE A 165 -2.39 -10.85 -6.20
N THR A 166 -2.98 -9.86 -6.87
CA THR A 166 -4.11 -10.03 -7.81
C THR A 166 -3.78 -11.06 -8.90
N LYS A 167 -2.58 -10.99 -9.48
CA LYS A 167 -2.10 -11.98 -10.46
C LYS A 167 -1.98 -13.39 -9.86
N THR A 168 -1.42 -13.50 -8.66
CA THR A 168 -1.25 -14.79 -7.97
C THR A 168 -2.59 -15.42 -7.64
N VAL A 169 -3.54 -14.61 -7.15
CA VAL A 169 -4.91 -15.03 -6.85
C VAL A 169 -5.64 -15.51 -8.11
N SER A 170 -5.47 -14.82 -9.24
CA SER A 170 -6.02 -15.25 -10.53
C SER A 170 -5.51 -16.64 -10.93
N SER A 171 -4.22 -16.92 -10.70
CA SER A 171 -3.65 -18.26 -10.94
C SER A 171 -4.24 -19.32 -10.00
N ILE A 172 -4.48 -18.98 -8.72
CA ILE A 172 -5.12 -19.89 -7.75
C ILE A 172 -6.54 -20.23 -8.21
N GLN A 173 -7.30 -19.25 -8.67
CA GLN A 173 -8.64 -19.47 -9.18
C GLN A 173 -8.65 -20.42 -10.40
N ALA A 174 -7.69 -20.26 -11.32
CA ALA A 174 -7.52 -21.16 -12.45
C ALA A 174 -7.14 -22.59 -12.01
N MET A 175 -6.25 -22.73 -11.02
CA MET A 175 -5.89 -24.05 -10.46
C MET A 175 -7.09 -24.74 -9.81
N ASN A 176 -7.90 -24.01 -9.04
CA ASN A 176 -9.08 -24.58 -8.39
C ASN A 176 -10.13 -25.06 -9.41
N GLN A 177 -10.30 -24.34 -10.53
CA GLN A 177 -11.15 -24.81 -11.63
C GLN A 177 -10.63 -26.12 -12.24
N GLN A 178 -9.31 -26.27 -12.40
CA GLN A 178 -8.71 -27.52 -12.87
C GLN A 178 -8.87 -28.66 -11.87
N ILE A 179 -8.72 -28.38 -10.57
CA ILE A 179 -8.90 -29.39 -9.51
C ILE A 179 -10.36 -29.86 -9.47
N ALA A 180 -11.32 -28.95 -9.56
CA ALA A 180 -12.74 -29.30 -9.60
C ALA A 180 -13.07 -30.18 -10.81
N ALA A 181 -12.58 -29.82 -12.01
CA ALA A 181 -12.76 -30.63 -13.21
C ALA A 181 -12.10 -32.03 -13.08
N ALA A 182 -10.89 -32.10 -12.52
CA ALA A 182 -10.21 -33.38 -12.29
C ALA A 182 -10.95 -34.24 -11.25
N ALA A 183 -11.55 -33.64 -10.23
CA ALA A 183 -12.38 -34.35 -9.26
C ALA A 183 -13.65 -34.93 -9.92
N GLU A 184 -14.32 -34.18 -10.80
CA GLU A 184 -15.45 -34.71 -11.56
C GLU A 184 -15.05 -35.93 -12.43
N GLU A 185 -13.92 -35.86 -13.12
CA GLU A 185 -13.39 -36.96 -13.93
C GLU A 185 -13.01 -38.18 -13.07
N GLN A 186 -12.39 -37.96 -11.90
CA GLN A 186 -12.11 -39.04 -10.94
C GLN A 186 -13.40 -39.68 -10.40
N SER A 187 -14.45 -38.90 -10.19
CA SER A 187 -15.75 -39.43 -9.74
C SER A 187 -16.35 -40.35 -10.81
N ALA A 188 -16.34 -39.93 -12.08
CA ALA A 188 -16.81 -40.75 -13.19
C ALA A 188 -16.01 -42.05 -13.31
N THR A 189 -14.68 -41.96 -13.22
CA THR A 189 -13.79 -43.13 -13.26
C THR A 189 -14.06 -44.09 -12.10
N ALA A 190 -14.30 -43.57 -10.89
CA ALA A 190 -14.65 -44.39 -9.74
C ALA A 190 -15.99 -45.13 -9.97
N GLU A 191 -17.00 -44.50 -10.57
CA GLU A 191 -18.25 -45.17 -10.91
C GLU A 191 -18.05 -46.31 -11.93
N GLU A 192 -17.19 -46.12 -12.93
CA GLU A 192 -16.85 -47.16 -13.90
C GLU A 192 -16.10 -48.34 -13.27
N ILE A 193 -15.17 -48.06 -12.36
CA ILE A 193 -14.48 -49.09 -11.56
C ILE A 193 -15.51 -49.86 -10.72
N ASN A 194 -16.48 -49.17 -10.11
CA ASN A 194 -17.52 -49.82 -9.31
C ASN A 194 -18.33 -50.81 -10.15
N ARG A 195 -18.76 -50.39 -11.35
CA ARG A 195 -19.46 -51.26 -12.30
C ARG A 195 -18.62 -52.46 -12.71
N SER A 196 -17.33 -52.24 -12.97
CA SER A 196 -16.39 -53.30 -13.33
C SER A 196 -16.22 -54.32 -12.21
N ILE A 197 -16.16 -53.88 -10.95
CA ILE A 197 -16.09 -54.78 -9.78
C ILE A 197 -17.36 -55.62 -9.65
N ILE A 198 -18.54 -55.03 -9.84
CA ILE A 198 -19.81 -55.76 -9.83
C ILE A 198 -19.82 -56.83 -10.93
N ASN A 199 -19.44 -56.48 -12.15
CA ASN A 199 -19.36 -57.45 -13.26
C ASN A 199 -18.38 -58.59 -12.96
N VAL A 200 -17.19 -58.31 -12.38
CA VAL A 200 -16.22 -59.34 -12.01
C VAL A 200 -16.79 -60.28 -10.94
N ARG A 201 -17.53 -59.73 -9.97
CA ARG A 201 -18.21 -60.53 -8.96
C ARG A 201 -19.24 -61.46 -9.59
N ASP A 202 -20.10 -60.94 -10.47
CA ASP A 202 -21.15 -61.72 -11.12
C ASP A 202 -20.56 -62.86 -11.96
N VAL A 203 -19.48 -62.58 -12.72
CA VAL A 203 -18.75 -63.60 -13.48
C VAL A 203 -18.11 -64.65 -12.56
N SER A 204 -17.59 -64.23 -11.39
CA SER A 204 -17.00 -65.15 -10.41
C SER A 204 -18.07 -66.07 -9.80
N GLU A 205 -19.25 -65.55 -9.47
CA GLU A 205 -20.39 -66.33 -8.97
C GLU A 205 -20.86 -67.34 -10.04
N GLN A 206 -20.98 -66.92 -11.30
CA GLN A 206 -21.33 -67.80 -12.42
C GLN A 206 -20.28 -68.91 -12.64
N THR A 207 -18.99 -68.56 -12.55
CA THR A 207 -17.88 -69.52 -12.69
C THR A 207 -17.87 -70.56 -11.57
N SER A 208 -18.19 -70.14 -10.34
CA SER A 208 -18.34 -71.06 -9.20
C SER A 208 -19.47 -72.06 -9.45
N ALA A 209 -20.64 -71.59 -9.88
CA ALA A 209 -21.78 -72.45 -10.19
C ALA A 209 -21.48 -73.45 -11.32
N ALA A 210 -20.84 -73.00 -12.41
CA ALA A 210 -20.42 -73.88 -13.51
C ALA A 210 -19.38 -74.92 -13.06
N SER A 211 -18.49 -74.56 -12.12
CA SER A 211 -17.51 -75.49 -11.55
C SER A 211 -18.18 -76.56 -10.70
N GLU A 212 -19.20 -76.19 -9.90
CA GLU A 212 -20.02 -77.15 -9.14
C GLU A 212 -20.77 -78.12 -10.06
N GLU A 213 -21.39 -77.62 -11.14
CA GLU A 213 -22.06 -78.45 -12.15
C GLU A 213 -21.08 -79.41 -12.85
N THR A 214 -19.89 -78.93 -13.19
CA THR A 214 -18.82 -79.74 -13.80
C THR A 214 -18.32 -80.82 -12.83
N ALA A 215 -18.18 -80.50 -11.55
CA ALA A 215 -17.80 -81.47 -10.51
C ALA A 215 -18.87 -82.56 -10.36
N ALA A 216 -20.16 -82.18 -10.31
CA ALA A 216 -21.27 -83.13 -10.26
C ALA A 216 -21.30 -84.04 -11.49
N SER A 217 -21.11 -83.48 -12.69
CA SER A 217 -21.04 -84.23 -13.94
C SER A 217 -19.85 -85.20 -13.97
N SER A 218 -18.70 -84.79 -13.41
CA SER A 218 -17.50 -85.65 -13.29
C SER A 218 -17.74 -86.84 -12.35
N VAL A 219 -18.47 -86.64 -11.25
CA VAL A 219 -18.89 -87.72 -10.34
C VAL A 219 -19.82 -88.71 -11.05
N GLU A 220 -20.80 -88.22 -11.81
CA GLU A 220 -21.68 -89.10 -12.60
C GLU A 220 -20.93 -89.86 -13.70
N LEU A 221 -20.00 -89.20 -14.40
CA LEU A 221 -19.11 -89.86 -15.37
C LEU A 221 -18.27 -90.97 -14.73
N ALA A 222 -17.68 -90.71 -13.55
CA ALA A 222 -16.92 -91.72 -12.81
C ALA A 222 -17.82 -92.89 -12.37
N ARG A 223 -19.06 -92.61 -11.94
CA ARG A 223 -20.05 -93.64 -11.59
C ARG A 223 -20.41 -94.50 -12.81
N LEU A 224 -20.67 -93.88 -13.97
CA LEU A 224 -21.01 -94.57 -15.20
C LEU A 224 -19.83 -95.39 -15.74
N GLY A 225 -18.61 -94.84 -15.67
CA GLY A 225 -17.37 -95.54 -16.02
C GLY A 225 -17.17 -96.80 -15.17
N ASN A 226 -17.35 -96.70 -13.85
CA ASN A 226 -17.34 -97.88 -12.97
C ASN A 226 -18.43 -98.89 -13.32
N HIS A 227 -19.63 -98.44 -13.66
CA HIS A 227 -20.73 -99.33 -14.06
C HIS A 227 -20.41 -100.10 -15.35
N LEU A 228 -19.87 -99.41 -16.36
CA LEU A 228 -19.42 -100.04 -17.60
C LEU A 228 -18.28 -101.04 -17.35
N GLN A 229 -17.32 -100.72 -16.48
CA GLN A 229 -16.25 -101.65 -16.09
C GLN A 229 -16.81 -102.95 -15.49
N VAL A 230 -17.84 -102.86 -14.63
CA VAL A 230 -18.54 -104.01 -14.04
C VAL A 230 -19.31 -104.81 -15.08
N LEU A 231 -19.93 -104.16 -16.08
CA LEU A 231 -20.62 -104.85 -17.16
C LEU A 231 -19.63 -105.60 -18.06
N VAL A 232 -18.52 -104.98 -18.43
CA VAL A 232 -17.47 -105.60 -19.27
C VAL A 232 -16.81 -106.77 -18.55
N SER A 233 -16.56 -106.68 -17.24
CA SER A 233 -15.94 -107.77 -16.47
C SER A 233 -16.78 -109.05 -16.41
N ARG A 234 -18.10 -108.97 -16.65
CA ARG A 234 -18.98 -110.14 -16.81
C ARG A 234 -18.80 -110.87 -18.14
N PHE A 235 -18.20 -110.23 -19.15
CA PHE A 235 -17.99 -110.82 -20.48
C PHE A 235 -16.54 -111.28 -20.70
N THR A 236 -15.61 -110.90 -19.84
CA THR A 236 -14.26 -111.46 -19.81
C THR A 236 -14.27 -112.79 -19.05
N VAL A 237 -14.13 -113.89 -19.80
CA VAL A 237 -13.84 -115.26 -19.32
C VAL A 237 -12.33 -115.45 -19.17
#